data_AF-A0A7C2SB39-F1
#
_entry.id   AF-A0A7C2SB39-F1
#
_cell.length_a   1.000
_cell.length_b   1.000
_cell.length_c   1.000
_cell.angle_alpha   90.00
_cell.angle_beta   90.00
_cell.angle_gamma   90.00
#
_symmetry.space_group_name_H-M   'P 1'
#
loop_
_entity.id
_entity.type
_entity.pdbx_description
1 polymer ?
#
loop_
_entity_poly.entity_id
_entity_poly.type
_entity_poly.pdbx_seq_one_letter_code
_entity_poly.pdbx_strand_id
1 'polypeptide(L)'
;MARPPPTDARAPLPRPPLLVAPAFEDPARVRRLVEALAPYWPVQRYFANDAEYASLAGESGAASMVVAPVFRGNWAVDGAAAAPGAAPLLRHAPFVDAARRLFDAEIVQPVNVYANLTWQLPFPQGAGHTDVPAFRGFDRRTVPIAFLTIMGQSGLFEDARVRIATAVAWLYEGADGGFEYWPEGPDAPPRVHEGRIDNTALVGDNDFMWHRVRPTGRPQDGMARLSLESELAFAGGAWAVRDGARELARFGWERLRVSVSWKALVFADDAERRRHDEHEDDLDLAEVVRRFRADLAARAVELEWPADPLRDPAVVRRLSEVYVRYPASARAAA
;
A
#
# COMPACT_ATOMS: atom_id res chain seq x y z
N MET A 1 34.65 -8.90 8.97
CA MET A 1 34.31 -10.09 8.17
C MET A 1 32.80 -10.16 8.06
N ALA A 2 32.25 -9.92 6.87
CA ALA A 2 30.81 -10.03 6.65
C ALA A 2 30.39 -11.50 6.75
N ARG A 3 29.32 -11.79 7.52
CA ARG A 3 28.71 -13.12 7.57
C ARG A 3 28.25 -13.50 6.15
N PRO A 4 28.48 -14.75 5.70
CA PRO A 4 27.90 -15.22 4.44
C PRO A 4 26.37 -15.13 4.51
N PRO A 5 25.69 -14.74 3.42
CA PRO A 5 24.22 -14.67 3.42
C PRO A 5 23.63 -16.07 3.65
N PRO A 6 22.53 -16.19 4.42
CA PRO A 6 21.88 -17.47 4.65
C PRO A 6 21.36 -18.05 3.33
N THR A 7 21.69 -19.32 3.08
CA THR A 7 21.38 -20.08 1.85
C THR A 7 19.91 -20.50 1.69
N ASP A 8 18.99 -19.85 2.41
CA ASP A 8 17.55 -20.01 2.24
C ASP A 8 16.83 -18.75 2.75
N ALA A 9 17.20 -17.58 2.22
CA ALA A 9 16.48 -16.34 2.50
C ALA A 9 15.05 -16.48 1.94
N ARG A 10 14.14 -16.93 2.81
CA ARG A 10 12.71 -16.85 2.58
C ARG A 10 12.27 -15.40 2.73
N ALA A 11 11.28 -14.99 1.93
CA ALA A 11 10.66 -13.69 2.08
C ALA A 11 10.28 -13.47 3.56
N PRO A 12 10.60 -12.31 4.14
CA PRO A 12 10.23 -12.01 5.52
C PRO A 12 8.71 -12.09 5.65
N LEU A 13 8.26 -12.73 6.74
CA LEU A 13 6.84 -12.76 7.07
C LEU A 13 6.44 -11.41 7.68
N PRO A 14 5.22 -10.93 7.41
CA PRO A 14 4.73 -9.73 8.07
C PRO A 14 4.62 -9.92 9.57
N ARG A 15 4.79 -8.83 10.31
CA ARG A 15 4.48 -8.82 11.74
C ARG A 15 2.97 -8.99 11.95
N PRO A 16 2.52 -9.75 12.98
CA PRO A 16 1.10 -9.97 13.22
C PRO A 16 0.34 -8.65 13.39
N PRO A 17 -0.66 -8.35 12.54
CA PRO A 17 -1.32 -7.05 12.55
C PRO A 17 -2.13 -6.84 13.83
N LEU A 18 -2.28 -5.59 14.23
CA LEU A 18 -3.04 -5.17 15.41
C LEU A 18 -4.37 -4.52 14.99
N LEU A 19 -5.47 -5.03 15.51
CA LEU A 19 -6.79 -4.41 15.38
C LEU A 19 -6.92 -3.27 16.39
N VAL A 20 -7.33 -2.10 15.91
CA VAL A 20 -7.69 -0.93 16.71
C VAL A 20 -9.19 -0.68 16.51
N ALA A 21 -9.97 -0.84 17.58
CA ALA A 21 -11.41 -0.65 17.58
C ALA A 21 -11.87 -0.04 18.92
N PRO A 22 -12.48 1.16 18.93
CA PRO A 22 -12.71 2.03 17.78
C PRO A 22 -11.41 2.60 17.19
N ALA A 23 -11.40 2.90 15.89
CA ALA A 23 -10.27 3.56 15.21
C ALA A 23 -10.19 5.05 15.57
N PHE A 24 -11.33 5.72 15.59
CA PHE A 24 -11.46 7.14 15.92
C PHE A 24 -12.46 7.32 17.05
N GLU A 25 -12.14 8.21 17.99
CA GLU A 25 -13.05 8.61 19.06
C GLU A 25 -14.24 9.42 18.52
N ASP A 26 -13.99 10.32 17.56
CA ASP A 26 -15.01 11.08 16.83
C ASP A 26 -14.93 10.72 15.33
N PRO A 27 -15.56 9.62 14.88
CA PRO A 27 -15.61 9.27 13.46
C PRO A 27 -16.38 10.31 12.63
N ALA A 28 -17.31 11.06 13.24
CA ALA A 28 -18.04 12.13 12.55
C ALA A 28 -17.11 13.29 12.17
N ARG A 29 -16.07 13.58 12.96
CA ARG A 29 -15.03 14.55 12.57
C ARG A 29 -14.29 14.13 11.31
N VAL A 30 -13.98 12.84 11.19
CA VAL A 30 -13.30 12.32 10.00
C VAL A 30 -14.24 12.38 8.79
N ARG A 31 -15.53 12.06 8.95
CA ARG A 31 -16.54 12.24 7.88
C ARG A 31 -16.65 13.70 7.43
N ARG A 32 -16.70 14.67 8.36
CA ARG A 32 -16.69 16.10 8.04
C ARG A 32 -15.43 16.53 7.30
N LEU A 33 -14.27 15.97 7.65
CA LEU A 33 -13.03 16.23 6.93
C LEU A 33 -13.10 15.68 5.50
N VAL A 34 -13.64 14.47 5.33
CA VAL A 34 -13.82 13.85 4.01
C VAL A 34 -14.71 14.74 3.12
N GLU A 35 -15.82 15.25 3.65
CA GLU A 35 -16.72 16.18 2.96
C GLU A 35 -16.03 17.49 2.59
N ALA A 36 -15.32 18.10 3.54
CA ALA A 36 -14.67 19.40 3.36
C ALA A 36 -13.52 19.39 2.36
N LEU A 37 -12.91 18.23 2.13
CA LEU A 37 -11.79 18.05 1.20
C LEU A 37 -12.22 17.53 -0.18
N ALA A 38 -13.53 17.39 -0.43
CA ALA A 38 -14.04 17.14 -1.78
C ALA A 38 -13.83 18.38 -2.69
N PRO A 39 -13.66 18.22 -4.01
CA PRO A 39 -13.74 16.96 -4.76
C PRO A 39 -12.47 16.09 -4.66
N TYR A 40 -12.64 14.80 -4.97
CA TYR A 40 -11.55 13.82 -5.12
C TYR A 40 -11.47 13.32 -6.55
N TRP A 41 -10.28 12.86 -6.98
CA TRP A 41 -10.05 12.34 -8.33
C TRP A 41 -9.65 10.85 -8.30
N PRO A 42 -9.85 10.11 -9.42
CA PRO A 42 -9.47 8.72 -9.54
C PRO A 42 -8.01 8.48 -9.15
N VAL A 43 -7.77 7.39 -8.42
CA VAL A 43 -6.44 6.98 -7.94
C VAL A 43 -5.46 6.79 -9.10
N GLN A 44 -5.97 6.47 -10.29
CA GLN A 44 -5.21 6.28 -11.51
C GLN A 44 -4.39 7.51 -11.91
N ARG A 45 -4.81 8.73 -11.50
CA ARG A 45 -4.02 9.96 -11.70
C ARG A 45 -2.67 9.96 -10.99
N TYR A 46 -2.51 9.12 -9.97
CA TYR A 46 -1.32 9.09 -9.13
C TYR A 46 -0.26 8.08 -9.61
N PHE A 47 -0.52 7.33 -10.68
CA PHE A 47 0.47 6.44 -11.28
C PHE A 47 1.19 7.13 -12.44
N ALA A 48 2.51 6.97 -12.52
CA ALA A 48 3.29 7.58 -13.58
C ALA A 48 3.14 6.84 -14.92
N ASN A 49 2.83 5.54 -14.90
CA ASN A 49 2.63 4.71 -16.09
C ASN A 49 1.92 3.37 -15.78
N ASP A 50 1.56 2.63 -16.84
CA ASP A 50 0.86 1.33 -16.76
C ASP A 50 1.66 0.25 -16.01
N ALA A 51 2.99 0.26 -16.09
CA ALA A 51 3.83 -0.72 -15.39
C ALA A 51 3.82 -0.51 -13.87
N GLU A 52 3.74 0.75 -13.43
CA GLU A 52 3.55 1.11 -12.03
C GLU A 52 2.18 0.63 -11.53
N TYR A 53 1.12 0.85 -12.32
CA TYR A 53 -0.22 0.36 -12.02
C TYR A 53 -0.26 -1.17 -11.90
N ALA A 54 0.29 -1.90 -12.88
CA ALA A 54 0.30 -3.36 -12.88
C ALA A 54 1.03 -3.93 -11.64
N SER A 55 2.16 -3.32 -11.27
CA SER A 55 2.92 -3.73 -10.08
C SER A 55 2.12 -3.58 -8.79
N LEU A 56 1.37 -2.49 -8.64
CA LEU A 56 0.53 -2.22 -7.46
C LEU A 56 -0.82 -2.94 -7.48
N ALA A 57 -1.33 -3.33 -8.65
CA ALA A 57 -2.52 -4.15 -8.80
C ALA A 57 -2.23 -5.66 -8.59
N GLY A 58 -0.96 -6.04 -8.56
CA GLY A 58 -0.54 -7.45 -8.53
C GLY A 58 -0.76 -8.17 -9.85
N GLU A 59 -0.75 -7.43 -10.97
CA GLU A 59 -0.95 -7.97 -12.32
C GLU A 59 0.39 -8.13 -13.04
N SER A 60 0.57 -9.25 -13.75
CA SER A 60 1.73 -9.51 -14.61
C SER A 60 1.37 -9.26 -16.07
N GLY A 61 1.14 -8.01 -16.47
CA GLY A 61 0.86 -7.65 -17.87
C GLY A 61 0.40 -6.20 -18.08
N ALA A 62 0.43 -5.76 -19.35
CA ALA A 62 -0.10 -4.46 -19.77
C ALA A 62 -1.59 -4.59 -20.14
N ALA A 63 -2.46 -4.66 -19.14
CA ALA A 63 -3.90 -4.49 -19.36
C ALA A 63 -4.21 -2.98 -19.56
N SER A 64 -5.21 -2.65 -20.39
CA SER A 64 -5.63 -1.25 -20.54
C SER A 64 -6.15 -0.72 -19.20
N MET A 65 -5.69 0.48 -18.83
CA MET A 65 -6.03 1.07 -17.54
C MET A 65 -7.54 1.38 -17.46
N VAL A 66 -8.27 0.53 -16.74
CA VAL A 66 -9.67 0.81 -16.38
C VAL A 66 -9.66 1.81 -15.23
N VAL A 67 -10.25 2.99 -15.46
CA VAL A 67 -10.44 3.99 -14.40
C VAL A 67 -11.59 3.55 -13.51
N ALA A 68 -11.24 2.81 -12.46
CA ALA A 68 -12.16 2.33 -11.45
C ALA A 68 -12.64 3.47 -10.54
N PRO A 69 -13.86 3.38 -9.96
CA PRO A 69 -14.41 4.35 -9.01
C PRO A 69 -13.76 4.28 -7.62
N VAL A 70 -12.44 4.47 -7.60
CA VAL A 70 -11.59 4.61 -6.42
C VAL A 70 -10.95 5.98 -6.52
N PHE A 71 -11.38 6.89 -5.67
CA PHE A 71 -10.89 8.27 -5.63
C PHE A 71 -9.91 8.44 -4.47
N ARG A 72 -8.94 9.36 -4.59
CA ARG A 72 -7.91 9.57 -3.57
C ARG A 72 -7.75 11.04 -3.21
N GLY A 73 -7.46 11.28 -1.92
CA GLY A 73 -6.96 12.55 -1.42
C GLY A 73 -5.75 12.33 -0.52
N ASN A 74 -4.67 13.06 -0.78
CA ASN A 74 -3.48 13.07 0.07
C ASN A 74 -3.61 14.22 1.07
N TRP A 75 -3.70 13.90 2.36
CA TRP A 75 -4.02 14.85 3.42
C TRP A 75 -2.80 15.26 4.23
N ALA A 76 -1.81 14.38 4.35
CA ALA A 76 -0.50 14.67 4.91
C ALA A 76 0.58 13.98 4.09
N VAL A 77 1.70 14.68 3.88
CA VAL A 77 2.85 14.24 3.09
C VAL A 77 4.13 14.64 3.81
N ASP A 78 5.10 13.74 3.87
CA ASP A 78 6.44 13.97 4.44
C ASP A 78 6.41 14.59 5.85
N GLY A 79 5.49 14.12 6.69
CA GLY A 79 5.35 14.54 8.09
C GLY A 79 4.65 15.89 8.27
N ALA A 80 4.13 16.49 7.19
CA ALA A 80 3.39 17.73 7.21
C ALA A 80 1.93 17.52 6.80
N ALA A 81 1.00 18.17 7.51
CA ALA A 81 -0.40 18.22 7.09
C ALA A 81 -0.53 19.13 5.86
N ALA A 82 -0.85 18.55 4.71
CA ALA A 82 -1.06 19.27 3.46
C ALA A 82 -2.50 19.81 3.35
N ALA A 83 -3.47 19.14 3.98
CA ALA A 83 -4.87 19.52 3.98
C ALA A 83 -5.29 20.16 5.33
N PRO A 84 -6.11 21.23 5.31
CA PRO A 84 -6.69 21.80 6.52
C PRO A 84 -7.44 20.73 7.34
N GLY A 85 -7.13 20.65 8.64
CA GLY A 85 -7.79 19.68 9.53
C GLY A 85 -7.19 18.26 9.53
N ALA A 86 -6.18 17.96 8.71
CA ALA A 86 -5.53 16.65 8.66
C ALA A 86 -4.49 16.40 9.76
N ALA A 87 -3.94 17.46 10.37
CA ALA A 87 -2.88 17.34 11.39
C ALA A 87 -3.20 16.41 12.58
N PRO A 88 -4.44 16.38 13.12
CA PRO A 88 -4.81 15.41 14.16
C PRO A 88 -4.77 13.96 13.69
N LEU A 89 -5.09 13.67 12.43
CA LEU A 89 -4.98 12.32 11.87
C LEU A 89 -3.52 11.90 11.69
N LEU A 90 -2.66 12.84 11.28
CA LEU A 90 -1.22 12.58 11.18
C LEU A 90 -0.62 12.22 12.54
N ARG A 91 -1.03 12.90 13.61
CA ARG A 91 -0.55 12.64 14.99
C ARG A 91 -1.49 11.73 15.80
N HIS A 92 -2.26 10.87 15.14
CA HIS A 92 -3.28 10.07 15.81
C HIS A 92 -2.65 9.04 16.77
N ALA A 93 -2.75 9.30 18.08
CA ALA A 93 -2.06 8.54 19.11
C ALA A 93 -2.36 7.02 19.09
N PRO A 94 -3.62 6.57 18.88
CA PRO A 94 -3.90 5.13 18.78
C PRO A 94 -3.11 4.41 17.68
N PHE A 95 -2.84 5.06 16.54
CA PHE A 95 -2.04 4.45 15.46
C PHE A 95 -0.55 4.48 15.78
N VAL A 96 -0.07 5.57 16.39
CA VAL A 96 1.32 5.68 16.86
C VAL A 96 1.62 4.57 17.88
N ASP A 97 0.75 4.38 18.86
CA ASP A 97 0.96 3.39 19.92
C ASP A 97 0.84 1.95 19.41
N ALA A 98 -0.08 1.70 18.48
CA ALA A 98 -0.15 0.40 17.79
C ALA A 98 1.11 0.12 16.97
N ALA A 99 1.63 1.11 16.24
CA ALA A 99 2.87 0.97 15.47
C ALA A 99 4.07 0.69 16.38
N ARG A 100 4.19 1.41 17.52
CA ARG A 100 5.23 1.14 18.54
C ARG A 100 5.21 -0.30 19.00
N ARG A 101 4.03 -0.81 19.37
CA ARG A 101 3.84 -2.19 19.84
C ARG A 101 4.10 -3.23 18.77
N LEU A 102 3.65 -2.99 17.54
CA LEU A 102 3.82 -3.92 16.43
C LEU A 102 5.31 -4.12 16.11
N PHE A 103 6.07 -3.03 16.09
CA PHE A 103 7.47 -3.05 15.68
C PHE A 103 8.48 -3.16 16.82
N ASP A 104 8.03 -3.12 18.08
CA ASP A 104 8.89 -2.98 19.26
C ASP A 104 9.83 -1.77 19.09
N ALA A 105 9.23 -0.62 18.76
CA ALA A 105 9.93 0.59 18.36
C ALA A 105 9.86 1.66 19.44
N GLU A 106 11.00 2.30 19.73
CA GLU A 106 11.06 3.50 20.58
C GLU A 106 10.48 4.72 19.84
N ILE A 107 10.83 4.86 18.55
CA ILE A 107 10.51 6.04 17.75
C ILE A 107 9.54 5.66 16.63
N VAL A 108 8.42 6.38 16.57
CA VAL A 108 7.45 6.31 15.48
C VAL A 108 7.27 7.71 14.94
N GLN A 109 7.62 7.89 13.67
CA GLN A 109 7.58 9.17 12.97
C GLN A 109 6.49 9.14 11.90
N PRO A 110 5.31 9.73 12.17
CA PRO A 110 4.22 9.78 11.18
C PRO A 110 4.64 10.59 9.95
N VAL A 111 4.39 10.06 8.76
CA VAL A 111 4.81 10.69 7.49
C VAL A 111 3.66 10.98 6.55
N ASN A 112 2.70 10.08 6.39
CA ASN A 112 1.66 10.23 5.37
C ASN A 112 0.28 9.92 5.93
N VAL A 113 -0.72 10.67 5.45
CA VAL A 113 -2.14 10.35 5.61
C VAL A 113 -2.82 10.57 4.27
N TYR A 114 -3.50 9.56 3.77
CA TYR A 114 -4.33 9.66 2.56
C TYR A 114 -5.62 8.89 2.74
N ALA A 115 -6.67 9.30 2.03
CA ALA A 115 -7.93 8.59 1.98
C ALA A 115 -8.16 8.02 0.59
N ASN A 116 -8.64 6.78 0.53
CA ASN A 116 -9.27 6.21 -0.65
C ASN A 116 -10.78 6.15 -0.43
N LEU A 117 -11.54 6.62 -1.40
CA LEU A 117 -12.99 6.67 -1.43
C LEU A 117 -13.44 5.73 -2.55
N THR A 118 -14.04 4.60 -2.19
CA THR A 118 -14.46 3.57 -3.14
C THR A 118 -15.98 3.51 -3.21
N TRP A 119 -16.51 3.56 -4.42
CA TRP A 119 -17.94 3.40 -4.69
C TRP A 119 -18.15 2.42 -5.84
N GLN A 120 -19.01 1.41 -5.67
CA GLN A 120 -19.46 0.53 -6.76
C GLN A 120 -18.30 -0.07 -7.59
N LEU A 121 -17.40 -0.79 -6.91
CA LEU A 121 -16.32 -1.59 -7.48
C LEU A 121 -16.66 -3.08 -7.30
N PRO A 122 -17.49 -3.69 -8.17
CA PRO A 122 -18.09 -5.01 -7.92
C PRO A 122 -17.16 -6.20 -8.21
N PHE A 123 -15.85 -5.97 -8.27
CA PHE A 123 -14.83 -6.99 -8.49
C PHE A 123 -13.63 -6.72 -7.58
N PRO A 124 -12.86 -7.77 -7.20
CA PRO A 124 -11.72 -7.61 -6.33
C PRO A 124 -10.60 -6.81 -7.02
N GLN A 125 -9.81 -6.08 -6.24
CA GLN A 125 -8.60 -5.42 -6.75
C GLN A 125 -7.47 -6.44 -6.95
N GLY A 126 -7.55 -7.17 -8.06
CA GLY A 126 -6.52 -8.10 -8.52
C GLY A 126 -6.19 -9.24 -7.55
N ALA A 127 -4.96 -9.74 -7.68
CA ALA A 127 -4.36 -10.75 -6.81
C ALA A 127 -4.13 -10.26 -5.37
N GLY A 128 -4.12 -8.94 -5.18
CA GLY A 128 -3.59 -8.26 -4.00
C GLY A 128 -2.16 -7.78 -4.20
N HIS A 129 -1.68 -6.98 -3.26
CA HIS A 129 -0.36 -6.39 -3.26
C HIS A 129 0.20 -6.27 -1.85
N THR A 130 1.51 -6.03 -1.75
CA THR A 130 2.13 -5.40 -0.57
C THR A 130 2.27 -3.91 -0.83
N ASP A 131 2.41 -3.13 0.24
CA ASP A 131 2.88 -1.76 0.13
C ASP A 131 4.32 -1.73 -0.44
N VAL A 132 4.73 -0.56 -0.91
CA VAL A 132 6.07 -0.37 -1.50
C VAL A 132 7.10 -0.21 -0.37
N PRO A 133 8.05 -1.15 -0.22
CA PRO A 133 9.10 -1.04 0.79
C PRO A 133 10.08 0.07 0.43
N ALA A 134 10.80 0.56 1.44
CA ALA A 134 11.93 1.45 1.29
C ALA A 134 13.16 0.87 1.98
N PHE A 135 14.34 1.23 1.48
CA PHE A 135 15.63 0.84 2.02
C PHE A 135 16.51 2.08 2.13
N ARG A 136 17.49 2.06 3.03
CA ARG A 136 18.50 3.13 3.12
C ARG A 136 19.16 3.31 1.75
N GLY A 137 19.09 4.51 1.20
CA GLY A 137 19.51 4.88 -0.17
C GLY A 137 18.51 4.62 -1.31
N PHE A 138 17.42 3.88 -1.09
CA PHE A 138 16.50 3.42 -2.14
C PHE A 138 15.02 3.60 -1.74
N ASP A 139 14.30 4.46 -2.45
CA ASP A 139 12.86 4.61 -2.28
C ASP A 139 12.13 4.86 -3.60
N ARG A 140 10.80 4.96 -3.55
CA ARG A 140 9.94 5.09 -4.73
C ARG A 140 10.18 6.36 -5.56
N ARG A 141 10.92 7.35 -5.05
CA ARG A 141 11.29 8.58 -5.76
C ARG A 141 12.47 8.35 -6.69
N THR A 142 13.36 7.41 -6.34
CA THR A 142 14.61 7.17 -7.06
C THR A 142 14.60 5.85 -7.84
N VAL A 143 13.81 4.87 -7.39
CA VAL A 143 13.85 3.48 -7.87
C VAL A 143 12.45 3.02 -8.30
N PRO A 144 12.32 2.27 -9.42
CA PRO A 144 11.04 1.72 -9.84
C PRO A 144 10.39 0.82 -8.78
N ILE A 145 9.08 0.95 -8.59
CA ILE A 145 8.30 0.20 -7.58
C ILE A 145 8.51 -1.31 -7.71
N ALA A 146 8.44 -1.86 -8.93
CA ALA A 146 8.65 -3.28 -9.18
C ALA A 146 9.98 -3.77 -8.59
N PHE A 147 11.04 -2.97 -8.72
CA PHE A 147 12.36 -3.33 -8.21
C PHE A 147 12.44 -3.25 -6.69
N LEU A 148 11.81 -2.25 -6.06
CA LEU A 148 11.69 -2.18 -4.59
C LEU A 148 10.91 -3.37 -4.04
N THR A 149 9.80 -3.76 -4.69
CA THR A 149 9.03 -4.95 -4.32
C THR A 149 9.88 -6.21 -4.44
N ILE A 150 10.64 -6.38 -5.51
CA ILE A 150 11.59 -7.50 -5.68
C ILE A 150 12.62 -7.50 -4.55
N MET A 151 13.23 -6.36 -4.23
CA MET A 151 14.18 -6.23 -3.11
C MET A 151 13.54 -6.66 -1.79
N GLY A 152 12.34 -6.17 -1.48
CA GLY A 152 11.62 -6.57 -0.27
C GLY A 152 11.31 -8.07 -0.23
N GLN A 153 10.69 -8.59 -1.27
CA GLN A 153 10.27 -10.00 -1.33
C GLN A 153 11.46 -10.97 -1.38
N SER A 154 12.64 -10.50 -1.77
CA SER A 154 13.87 -11.32 -1.72
C SER A 154 14.36 -11.62 -0.30
N GLY A 155 14.05 -10.74 0.68
CA GLY A 155 14.60 -10.81 2.03
C GLY A 155 16.10 -10.50 2.14
N LEU A 156 16.80 -10.21 1.04
CA LEU A 156 18.25 -10.00 0.99
C LEU A 156 18.71 -8.65 1.57
N PHE A 157 17.76 -7.76 1.86
CA PHE A 157 18.00 -6.36 2.21
C PHE A 157 17.33 -5.95 3.53
N GLU A 158 16.92 -6.91 4.37
CA GLU A 158 16.24 -6.62 5.64
C GLU A 158 17.12 -5.80 6.60
N ASP A 159 18.45 -5.98 6.56
CA ASP A 159 19.41 -5.17 7.31
C ASP A 159 19.42 -3.68 6.89
N ALA A 160 19.01 -3.40 5.65
CA ALA A 160 18.93 -2.07 5.07
C ALA A 160 17.51 -1.49 5.04
N ARG A 161 16.51 -2.26 5.49
CA ARG A 161 15.11 -1.88 5.41
C ARG A 161 14.81 -0.64 6.24
N VAL A 162 14.09 0.30 5.65
CA VAL A 162 13.41 1.38 6.38
C VAL A 162 12.02 0.88 6.72
N ARG A 163 11.78 0.60 8.01
CA ARG A 163 10.52 -0.01 8.45
C ARG A 163 9.39 1.01 8.40
N ILE A 164 8.26 0.60 7.81
CA ILE A 164 7.07 1.43 7.67
C ILE A 164 5.89 0.71 8.34
N ALA A 165 5.28 1.35 9.33
CA ALA A 165 3.99 0.93 9.86
C ALA A 165 2.87 1.56 9.04
N THR A 166 1.90 0.75 8.62
CA THR A 166 0.69 1.24 7.95
C THR A 166 -0.53 0.94 8.83
N ALA A 167 -1.32 1.96 9.13
CA ALA A 167 -2.67 1.80 9.65
C ALA A 167 -3.68 2.04 8.53
N VAL A 168 -4.61 1.12 8.32
CA VAL A 168 -5.76 1.31 7.42
C VAL A 168 -7.01 1.33 8.29
N ALA A 169 -7.69 2.48 8.33
CA ALA A 169 -8.92 2.69 9.10
C ALA A 169 -10.11 2.90 8.17
N TRP A 170 -11.29 2.45 8.57
CA TRP A 170 -12.47 2.49 7.71
C TRP A 170 -13.62 3.30 8.30
N LEU A 171 -14.33 4.00 7.41
CA LEU A 171 -15.66 4.55 7.66
C LEU A 171 -16.54 3.99 6.54
N TYR A 172 -17.27 2.92 6.86
CA TYR A 172 -18.12 2.22 5.91
C TYR A 172 -19.18 1.37 6.59
N GLU A 173 -20.44 1.70 6.35
CA GLU A 173 -21.61 1.03 6.94
C GLU A 173 -22.10 -0.16 6.11
N GLY A 174 -21.54 -0.37 4.92
CA GLY A 174 -21.90 -1.51 4.08
C GLY A 174 -21.39 -2.84 4.64
N ALA A 175 -22.06 -3.92 4.22
CA ALA A 175 -21.71 -5.28 4.62
C ALA A 175 -20.62 -5.92 3.75
N ASP A 176 -20.30 -5.32 2.60
CA ASP A 176 -19.26 -5.76 1.66
C ASP A 176 -17.97 -4.92 1.81
N GLY A 177 -17.12 -4.88 0.78
CA GLY A 177 -15.97 -3.97 0.75
C GLY A 177 -14.90 -4.26 1.81
N GLY A 178 -14.85 -5.48 2.34
CA GLY A 178 -13.90 -5.88 3.37
C GLY A 178 -12.43 -5.74 2.95
N PHE A 179 -11.56 -5.96 3.94
CA PHE A 179 -10.12 -6.04 3.75
C PHE A 179 -9.67 -7.48 3.87
N GLU A 180 -9.18 -8.05 2.77
CA GLU A 180 -8.61 -9.40 2.76
C GLU A 180 -7.09 -9.32 2.82
N TYR A 181 -6.45 -10.07 3.71
CA TYR A 181 -5.02 -9.95 3.99
C TYR A 181 -4.40 -11.28 4.43
N TRP A 182 -3.08 -11.40 4.28
CA TRP A 182 -2.31 -12.62 4.56
C TRP A 182 -1.27 -12.38 5.67
N PRO A 183 -1.67 -12.49 6.95
CA PRO A 183 -0.79 -12.18 8.09
C PRO A 183 0.26 -13.26 8.36
N GLU A 184 0.14 -14.42 7.72
CA GLU A 184 1.07 -15.55 7.85
C GLU A 184 1.82 -15.81 6.52
N GLY A 185 1.78 -14.84 5.60
CA GLY A 185 2.42 -14.91 4.29
C GLY A 185 1.50 -15.42 3.17
N PRO A 186 1.92 -15.27 1.90
CA PRO A 186 1.08 -15.52 0.72
C PRO A 186 0.67 -16.99 0.53
N ASP A 187 1.42 -17.94 1.10
CA ASP A 187 1.12 -19.37 1.02
C ASP A 187 0.09 -19.84 2.06
N ALA A 188 -0.21 -19.01 3.06
CA ALA A 188 -1.21 -19.29 4.09
C ALA A 188 -2.63 -18.86 3.64
N PRO A 189 -3.70 -19.37 4.27
CA PRO A 189 -5.05 -18.87 4.02
C PRO A 189 -5.19 -17.38 4.38
N PRO A 190 -6.00 -16.60 3.61
CA PRO A 190 -6.28 -15.22 3.96
C PRO A 190 -7.12 -15.11 5.24
N ARG A 191 -7.05 -13.94 5.86
CA ARG A 191 -8.05 -13.44 6.80
C ARG A 191 -8.88 -12.34 6.14
N VAL A 192 -10.13 -12.21 6.55
CA VAL A 192 -11.06 -11.20 6.05
C VAL A 192 -11.58 -10.37 7.21
N HIS A 193 -11.42 -9.05 7.09
CA HIS A 193 -12.04 -8.06 7.98
C HIS A 193 -13.19 -7.38 7.23
N GLU A 194 -14.41 -7.85 7.46
CA GLU A 194 -15.64 -7.46 6.74
C GLU A 194 -16.88 -7.49 7.67
N GLY A 195 -17.98 -6.84 7.28
CA GLY A 195 -19.27 -6.88 7.99
C GLY A 195 -19.38 -5.99 9.24
N ARG A 196 -18.29 -5.72 9.95
CA ARG A 196 -18.22 -4.75 11.06
C ARG A 196 -16.99 -3.85 10.96
N ILE A 197 -16.72 -3.40 9.74
CA ILE A 197 -15.50 -2.65 9.41
C ILE A 197 -15.58 -1.18 9.83
N ASP A 198 -16.79 -0.62 9.97
CA ASP A 198 -16.97 0.80 10.33
C ASP A 198 -16.25 1.17 11.63
N ASN A 199 -15.51 2.28 11.58
CA ASN A 199 -14.71 2.82 12.67
C ASN A 199 -13.77 1.78 13.33
N THR A 200 -13.17 0.91 12.52
CA THR A 200 -12.09 0.01 12.92
C THR A 200 -10.84 0.29 12.09
N ALA A 201 -9.68 -0.15 12.56
CA ALA A 201 -8.43 -0.05 11.82
C ALA A 201 -7.56 -1.29 12.02
N LEU A 202 -6.82 -1.68 10.99
CA LEU A 202 -5.73 -2.64 11.08
C LEU A 202 -4.40 -1.93 10.93
N VAL A 203 -3.52 -2.12 11.90
CA VAL A 203 -2.14 -1.63 11.87
C VAL A 203 -1.22 -2.80 11.58
N GLY A 204 -0.45 -2.73 10.50
CA GLY A 204 0.31 -3.86 9.97
C GLY A 204 1.66 -3.46 9.36
N ASP A 205 2.48 -4.48 9.18
CA ASP A 205 3.68 -4.43 8.34
C ASP A 205 3.26 -4.69 6.88
N ASN A 206 2.70 -3.68 6.23
CA ASN A 206 2.11 -3.82 4.91
C ASN A 206 3.15 -3.99 3.79
N ASP A 207 4.44 -3.70 4.04
CA ASP A 207 5.51 -3.96 3.07
C ASP A 207 5.66 -5.46 2.79
N PHE A 208 5.22 -6.31 3.73
CA PHE A 208 5.25 -7.77 3.61
C PHE A 208 3.88 -8.44 3.77
N MET A 209 2.89 -7.73 4.34
CA MET A 209 1.54 -8.25 4.45
C MET A 209 0.81 -8.03 3.13
N TRP A 210 0.66 -9.10 2.36
CA TRP A 210 -0.23 -9.08 1.21
C TRP A 210 -1.64 -8.71 1.64
N HIS A 211 -2.29 -7.88 0.84
CA HIS A 211 -3.66 -7.46 1.09
C HIS A 211 -4.36 -7.00 -0.19
N ARG A 212 -5.70 -6.99 -0.14
CA ARG A 212 -6.56 -6.43 -1.18
C ARG A 212 -7.89 -5.95 -0.65
N VAL A 213 -8.51 -5.06 -1.42
CA VAL A 213 -9.87 -4.60 -1.18
C VAL A 213 -10.84 -5.60 -1.83
N ARG A 214 -11.81 -6.09 -1.03
CA ARG A 214 -12.91 -6.92 -1.53
C ARG A 214 -13.92 -6.07 -2.32
N PRO A 215 -14.71 -6.70 -3.22
CA PRO A 215 -15.74 -5.99 -3.97
C PRO A 215 -16.62 -5.10 -3.09
N THR A 216 -16.89 -3.89 -3.56
CA THR A 216 -17.80 -2.93 -2.91
C THR A 216 -18.99 -2.69 -3.84
N GLY A 217 -20.20 -2.92 -3.37
CA GLY A 217 -21.41 -2.83 -4.18
C GLY A 217 -21.73 -4.08 -4.99
N ARG A 218 -22.92 -4.07 -5.60
CA ARG A 218 -23.52 -5.26 -6.21
C ARG A 218 -23.08 -5.40 -7.67
N PRO A 219 -22.66 -6.60 -8.14
CA PRO A 219 -22.33 -6.82 -9.56
C PRO A 219 -23.44 -6.47 -10.54
N GLN A 220 -24.71 -6.63 -10.16
CA GLN A 220 -25.85 -6.34 -11.03
C GLN A 220 -26.04 -4.85 -11.29
N ASP A 221 -25.53 -3.99 -10.42
CA ASP A 221 -25.61 -2.53 -10.58
C ASP A 221 -24.52 -2.01 -11.55
N GLY A 222 -23.64 -2.89 -12.05
CA GLY A 222 -22.55 -2.55 -12.96
C GLY A 222 -21.47 -1.68 -12.31
N MET A 223 -20.57 -1.12 -13.12
CA MET A 223 -19.57 -0.15 -12.71
C MET A 223 -19.62 1.04 -13.66
N ALA A 224 -19.56 2.26 -13.10
CA ALA A 224 -19.48 3.46 -13.93
C ALA A 224 -18.18 3.48 -14.74
N ARG A 225 -18.26 3.97 -15.98
CA ARG A 225 -17.08 4.25 -16.80
C ARG A 225 -16.61 5.66 -16.46
N LEU A 226 -15.42 5.76 -15.89
CA LEU A 226 -14.82 7.04 -15.51
C LEU A 226 -13.72 7.44 -16.49
N SER A 227 -13.51 8.74 -16.60
CA SER A 227 -12.31 9.35 -17.17
C SER A 227 -11.33 9.68 -16.04
N LEU A 228 -10.07 9.99 -16.38
CA LEU A 228 -9.15 10.56 -15.38
C LEU A 228 -9.67 11.91 -14.85
N GLU A 229 -10.47 12.64 -15.63
CA GLU A 229 -11.08 13.93 -15.25
C GLU A 229 -12.35 13.79 -14.39
N SER A 230 -12.76 12.56 -14.09
CA SER A 230 -13.91 12.35 -13.22
C SER A 230 -13.64 12.82 -11.79
N GLU A 231 -14.67 13.30 -11.12
CA GLU A 231 -14.61 13.85 -9.77
C GLU A 231 -15.65 13.22 -8.87
N LEU A 232 -15.27 12.91 -7.63
CA LEU A 232 -16.20 12.59 -6.55
C LEU A 232 -16.38 13.83 -5.68
N ALA A 233 -17.54 14.46 -5.79
CA ALA A 233 -17.89 15.69 -5.09
C ALA A 233 -18.97 15.43 -4.03
N PHE A 234 -18.96 16.23 -2.96
CA PHE A 234 -20.02 16.26 -1.96
C PHE A 234 -20.79 17.58 -2.06
N ALA A 235 -22.09 17.50 -2.34
CA ALA A 235 -22.95 18.69 -2.43
C ALA A 235 -24.40 18.34 -2.12
N GLY A 236 -25.08 19.22 -1.35
CA GLY A 236 -26.49 19.03 -1.02
C GLY A 236 -26.77 17.80 -0.15
N GLY A 237 -25.81 17.38 0.69
CA GLY A 237 -25.95 16.23 1.59
C GLY A 237 -25.77 14.86 0.93
N ALA A 238 -25.29 14.81 -0.31
CA ALA A 238 -25.03 13.57 -1.04
C ALA A 238 -23.71 13.62 -1.81
N TRP A 239 -23.15 12.44 -2.07
CA TRP A 239 -22.01 12.26 -2.95
C TRP A 239 -22.47 12.16 -4.39
N ALA A 240 -21.70 12.73 -5.31
CA ALA A 240 -21.93 12.65 -6.74
C ALA A 240 -20.62 12.37 -7.48
N VAL A 241 -20.67 11.43 -8.42
CA VAL A 241 -19.59 11.22 -9.39
C VAL A 241 -19.92 12.01 -10.64
N ARG A 242 -18.99 12.86 -11.08
CA ARG A 242 -19.16 13.75 -12.23
C ARG A 242 -18.02 13.56 -13.23
N ASP A 243 -18.30 13.75 -14.50
CA ASP A 243 -17.32 13.84 -15.58
C ASP A 243 -17.65 15.08 -16.41
N GLY A 244 -16.93 16.18 -16.15
CA GLY A 244 -17.30 17.52 -16.61
C GLY A 244 -18.70 17.93 -16.11
N ALA A 245 -19.59 18.29 -17.04
CA ALA A 245 -20.96 18.70 -16.73
C ALA A 245 -21.92 17.52 -16.49
N ARG A 246 -21.50 16.28 -16.76
CA ARG A 246 -22.35 15.09 -16.63
C ARG A 246 -22.25 14.50 -15.23
N GLU A 247 -23.39 14.35 -14.57
CA GLU A 247 -23.49 13.52 -13.36
C GLU A 247 -23.65 12.05 -13.76
N LEU A 248 -22.69 11.22 -13.33
CA LEU A 248 -22.67 9.78 -13.61
C LEU A 248 -23.41 8.98 -12.53
N ALA A 249 -23.36 9.45 -11.27
CA ALA A 249 -24.03 8.83 -10.15
C ALA A 249 -24.25 9.80 -9.00
N ARG A 250 -25.24 9.50 -8.15
CA ARG A 250 -25.50 10.18 -6.89
C ARG A 250 -25.91 9.16 -5.82
N PHE A 251 -25.35 9.26 -4.62
CA PHE A 251 -25.55 8.30 -3.53
C PHE A 251 -25.26 8.90 -2.16
N GLY A 252 -25.75 8.26 -1.10
CA GLY A 252 -25.48 8.65 0.28
C GLY A 252 -24.21 7.99 0.84
N TRP A 253 -23.87 8.37 2.07
CA TRP A 253 -22.70 7.88 2.80
C TRP A 253 -22.69 6.36 2.98
N GLU A 254 -23.86 5.73 3.10
CA GLU A 254 -24.02 4.29 3.26
C GLU A 254 -23.45 3.47 2.09
N ARG A 255 -23.29 4.10 0.92
CA ARG A 255 -22.73 3.46 -0.29
C ARG A 255 -21.26 3.80 -0.53
N LEU A 256 -20.67 4.66 0.30
CA LEU A 256 -19.30 5.13 0.12
C LEU A 256 -18.37 4.48 1.12
N ARG A 257 -17.46 3.64 0.64
CA ARG A 257 -16.40 3.06 1.46
C ARG A 257 -15.23 4.02 1.55
N VAL A 258 -14.99 4.59 2.73
CA VAL A 258 -13.80 5.40 2.98
C VAL A 258 -12.77 4.57 3.74
N SER A 259 -11.56 4.50 3.22
CA SER A 259 -10.39 3.99 3.96
C SER A 259 -9.34 5.08 4.11
N VAL A 260 -9.00 5.42 5.35
CA VAL A 260 -7.90 6.33 5.71
C VAL A 260 -6.66 5.49 5.97
N SER A 261 -5.64 5.68 5.14
CA SER A 261 -4.32 5.09 5.32
C SER A 261 -3.40 6.09 5.99
N TRP A 262 -2.80 5.68 7.09
CA TRP A 262 -1.80 6.42 7.85
C TRP A 262 -0.49 5.63 7.80
N LYS A 263 0.64 6.30 7.57
CA LYS A 263 1.96 5.67 7.52
C LYS A 263 2.95 6.39 8.42
N ALA A 264 3.82 5.61 9.06
CA ALA A 264 4.92 6.12 9.86
C ALA A 264 6.21 5.33 9.59
N LEU A 265 7.34 6.03 9.59
CA LEU A 265 8.64 5.38 9.76
C LEU A 265 8.77 4.92 11.20
N VAL A 266 9.34 3.74 11.41
CA VAL A 266 9.54 3.18 12.74
C VAL A 266 11.00 2.80 12.95
N PHE A 267 11.55 3.23 14.08
CA PHE A 267 12.94 2.98 14.45
C PHE A 267 12.97 2.31 15.83
N ALA A 268 13.81 1.29 15.97
CA ALA A 268 14.05 0.60 17.23
C ALA A 268 14.59 1.59 18.28
N ASP A 269 15.51 2.47 17.87
CA ASP A 269 16.18 3.44 18.73
C ASP A 269 16.63 4.69 17.95
N ASP A 270 17.21 5.68 18.66
CA ASP A 270 17.75 6.91 18.07
C ASP A 270 18.94 6.65 17.13
N ALA A 271 19.72 5.58 17.36
CA ALA A 271 20.87 5.27 16.52
C ALA A 271 20.43 4.81 15.12
N GLU A 272 19.38 4.01 15.03
CA GLU A 272 18.78 3.63 13.75
C GLU A 272 18.12 4.82 13.04
N ARG A 273 17.44 5.69 13.78
CA ARG A 273 16.90 6.94 13.23
C ARG A 273 18.02 7.78 12.62
N ARG A 274 19.15 7.95 13.33
CA ARG A 274 20.31 8.68 12.81
C ARG A 274 20.91 8.04 11.57
N ARG A 275 21.10 6.71 11.56
CA ARG A 275 21.58 6.03 10.35
C ARG A 275 20.71 6.35 9.12
N HIS A 276 19.40 6.38 9.30
CA HIS A 276 18.47 6.80 8.24
C HIS A 276 18.59 8.28 7.89
N ASP A 277 18.50 9.19 8.87
CA ASP A 277 18.43 10.64 8.64
C ASP A 277 19.76 11.22 8.13
N GLU A 278 20.88 10.62 8.55
CA GLU A 278 22.25 11.04 8.23
C GLU A 278 22.83 10.24 7.04
N HIS A 279 22.03 9.35 6.42
CA HIS A 279 22.41 8.51 5.29
C HIS A 279 23.66 7.64 5.54
N GLU A 280 23.77 7.10 6.77
CA GLU A 280 24.83 6.16 7.12
C GLU A 280 24.48 4.75 6.65
N ASP A 281 25.44 4.08 6.02
CA ASP A 281 25.28 2.72 5.46
C ASP A 281 24.11 2.60 4.47
N ASP A 282 23.91 3.63 3.64
CA ASP A 282 23.02 3.57 2.48
C ASP A 282 23.50 2.51 1.48
N LEU A 283 22.54 1.78 0.91
CA LEU A 283 22.83 0.91 -0.22
C LEU A 283 23.15 1.77 -1.44
N ASP A 284 23.99 1.23 -2.32
CA ASP A 284 24.13 1.68 -3.70
C ASP A 284 23.73 0.57 -4.68
N LEU A 285 23.62 0.90 -5.98
CA LEU A 285 23.21 -0.07 -6.99
C LEU A 285 24.21 -1.22 -7.14
N ALA A 286 25.51 -0.95 -6.95
CA ALA A 286 26.55 -1.97 -7.07
C ALA A 286 26.40 -3.03 -5.96
N GLU A 287 26.14 -2.61 -4.73
CA GLU A 287 25.88 -3.50 -3.60
C GLU A 287 24.59 -4.30 -3.80
N VAL A 288 23.51 -3.66 -4.28
CA VAL A 288 22.25 -4.35 -4.59
C VAL A 288 22.43 -5.45 -5.63
N VAL A 289 23.09 -5.13 -6.74
CA VAL A 289 23.40 -6.11 -7.80
C VAL A 289 24.32 -7.20 -7.27
N ARG A 290 25.32 -6.87 -6.44
CA ARG A 290 26.24 -7.85 -5.84
C ARG A 290 25.49 -8.87 -4.98
N ARG A 291 24.55 -8.44 -4.14
CA ARG A 291 23.74 -9.34 -3.29
C ARG A 291 22.84 -10.26 -4.13
N PHE A 292 22.15 -9.73 -5.13
CA PHE A 292 21.36 -10.55 -6.04
C PHE A 292 22.22 -11.56 -6.81
N ARG A 293 23.38 -11.16 -7.35
CA ARG A 293 24.30 -12.08 -8.04
C ARG A 293 24.75 -13.22 -7.15
N ALA A 294 25.12 -12.92 -5.91
CA ALA A 294 25.56 -13.93 -4.95
C ALA A 294 24.45 -14.94 -4.65
N ASP A 295 23.23 -14.47 -4.41
CA ASP A 295 22.08 -15.35 -4.13
C ASP A 295 21.63 -16.15 -5.36
N LEU A 296 21.56 -15.53 -6.55
CA LEU A 296 21.24 -16.22 -7.80
C LEU A 296 22.28 -17.30 -8.15
N ALA A 297 23.57 -17.03 -7.96
CA ALA A 297 24.63 -18.02 -8.16
C ALA A 297 24.48 -19.20 -7.20
N ALA A 298 24.15 -18.95 -5.92
CA ALA A 298 23.88 -20.00 -4.95
C ALA A 298 22.64 -20.86 -5.32
N ARG A 299 21.67 -20.28 -6.05
CA ARG A 299 20.49 -20.96 -6.60
C ARG A 299 20.71 -21.58 -7.99
N ALA A 300 21.92 -21.48 -8.55
CA ALA A 300 22.23 -21.88 -9.93
C ALA A 300 21.28 -21.24 -10.98
N VAL A 301 20.90 -19.98 -10.75
CA VAL A 301 20.09 -19.18 -11.66
C VAL A 301 21.00 -18.21 -12.42
N GLU A 302 21.06 -18.38 -13.74
CA GLU A 302 21.73 -17.44 -14.62
C GLU A 302 20.86 -16.19 -14.87
N LEU A 303 21.51 -15.02 -14.87
CA LEU A 303 20.93 -13.74 -15.23
C LEU A 303 22.02 -12.82 -15.77
N GLU A 304 21.82 -12.31 -16.98
CA GLU A 304 22.64 -11.25 -17.55
C GLU A 304 22.26 -9.90 -16.92
N TRP A 305 23.27 -9.08 -16.60
CA TRP A 305 23.07 -7.79 -15.97
C TRP A 305 23.50 -6.67 -16.92
N PRO A 306 22.55 -5.89 -17.47
CA PRO A 306 22.83 -4.74 -18.30
C PRO A 306 23.32 -3.54 -17.47
N ALA A 307 23.64 -2.44 -18.16
CA ALA A 307 24.11 -1.22 -17.51
C ALA A 307 23.04 -0.54 -16.63
N ASP A 308 21.76 -0.60 -17.02
CA ASP A 308 20.61 -0.16 -16.19
C ASP A 308 19.71 -1.36 -15.85
N PRO A 309 20.04 -2.15 -14.81
CA PRO A 309 19.25 -3.32 -14.43
C PRO A 309 17.92 -2.95 -13.76
N LEU A 310 17.73 -1.71 -13.29
CA LEU A 310 16.52 -1.30 -12.57
C LEU A 310 15.30 -1.20 -13.49
N ARG A 311 15.54 -0.87 -14.77
CA ARG A 311 14.49 -0.68 -15.79
C ARG A 311 14.49 -1.75 -16.87
N ASP A 312 15.46 -2.67 -16.86
CA ASP A 312 15.53 -3.73 -17.84
C ASP A 312 14.39 -4.75 -17.64
N PRO A 313 13.50 -4.95 -18.64
CA PRO A 313 12.36 -5.84 -18.48
C PRO A 313 12.73 -7.33 -18.29
N ALA A 314 13.88 -7.78 -18.82
CA ALA A 314 14.34 -9.15 -18.65
C ALA A 314 14.86 -9.38 -17.23
N VAL A 315 15.62 -8.43 -16.68
CA VAL A 315 16.05 -8.43 -15.27
C VAL A 315 14.84 -8.42 -14.33
N VAL A 316 13.93 -7.47 -14.48
CA VAL A 316 12.75 -7.33 -13.61
C VAL A 316 11.88 -8.59 -13.63
N ARG A 317 11.64 -9.16 -14.82
CA ARG A 317 10.89 -10.41 -14.96
C ARG A 317 11.61 -11.57 -14.28
N ARG A 318 12.91 -11.75 -14.55
CA ARG A 318 13.66 -12.88 -14.00
C ARG A 318 13.75 -12.82 -12.48
N LEU A 319 14.02 -11.64 -11.92
CA LEU A 319 14.04 -11.46 -10.47
C LEU A 319 12.64 -11.65 -9.87
N SER A 320 11.58 -11.17 -10.52
CA SER A 320 10.20 -11.41 -10.08
C SER A 320 9.87 -12.90 -9.99
N GLU A 321 10.22 -13.69 -11.01
CA GLU A 321 10.02 -15.16 -11.01
C GLU A 321 10.73 -15.83 -9.82
N VAL A 322 11.96 -15.40 -9.52
CA VAL A 322 12.77 -15.99 -8.46
C VAL A 322 12.25 -15.59 -7.08
N TYR A 323 11.93 -14.32 -6.84
CA TYR A 323 11.74 -13.77 -5.50
C TYR A 323 10.29 -13.45 -5.14
N VAL A 324 9.45 -13.04 -6.08
CA VAL A 324 8.09 -12.59 -5.76
C VAL A 324 7.16 -13.78 -5.60
N ARG A 325 6.37 -13.78 -4.52
CA ARG A 325 5.40 -14.82 -4.19
C ARG A 325 4.02 -14.21 -4.00
N TYR A 326 3.17 -14.40 -4.99
CA TYR A 326 1.77 -13.96 -4.93
C TYR A 326 0.93 -14.93 -4.08
N PRO A 327 -0.13 -14.45 -3.41
CA PRO A 327 -1.02 -15.30 -2.64
C PRO A 327 -1.59 -16.48 -3.44
N ALA A 328 -1.67 -17.67 -2.85
CA ALA A 328 -2.08 -18.88 -3.56
C ALA A 328 -3.49 -18.77 -4.18
N SER A 329 -4.41 -18.04 -3.54
CA SER A 329 -5.75 -17.76 -4.06
C SER A 329 -5.77 -16.83 -5.28
N ALA A 330 -4.68 -16.12 -5.57
CA ALA A 330 -4.54 -15.32 -6.78
C ALA A 330 -4.28 -16.19 -8.02
N ARG A 331 -3.65 -17.36 -7.86
CA ARG A 331 -3.38 -18.30 -8.97
C ARG A 331 -4.63 -19.03 -9.48
N ALA A 332 -5.69 -19.09 -8.69
CA ALA A 332 -6.95 -19.73 -9.07
C ALA A 332 -7.90 -18.80 -9.85
N ALA A 333 -7.59 -17.51 -9.96
CA ALA A 333 -8.41 -16.50 -10.62
C ALA A 333 -7.76 -15.91 -11.89
N ALA A 334 -6.61 -16.44 -12.32
CA ALA A 334 -5.88 -16.04 -13.52
C ALA A 334 -6.19 -16.94 -14.71
#